data_AF-A0AAW9KMS8-F1
#
_entry.id   AF-A0AAW9KMS8-F1
#
_cell.length_a   1.000
_cell.length_b   1.000
_cell.length_c   1.000
_cell.angle_alpha   90.00
_cell.angle_beta   90.00
_cell.angle_gamma   90.00
#
_symmetry.space_group_name_H-M   'P 1'
#
loop_
_entity.id
_entity.type
_entity.pdbx_description
1 polymer ?
#
loop_
_entity_poly.entity_id
_entity_poly.type
_entity_poly.pdbx_seq_one_letter_code
_entity_poly.pdbx_strand_id
1 'polypeptide(L)' 'MKASNGLTLNAEKYTEYLQHIDPVRVNGKVTQVIGLTVESEGPDASIGEVCHIYPSKGHEPLMAEVVGFRDNRV' A
#
# COMPACT_ATOMS: atom_id res chain seq x y z
N MET A 1 -1.10 -14.40 47.42
CA MET A 1 -0.77 -12.97 47.25
C MET A 1 -1.37 -12.52 45.93
N LYS A 2 -2.36 -11.62 45.97
CA LYS A 2 -2.91 -10.94 44.78
C LYS A 2 -1.98 -9.79 44.39
N ALA A 3 -1.66 -9.65 43.11
CA ALA A 3 -1.82 -8.41 42.33
C ALA A 3 -0.97 -8.47 41.05
N SER A 4 -1.62 -8.65 39.91
CA SER A 4 -1.31 -7.90 38.70
C SER A 4 -2.52 -8.02 37.77
N ASN A 5 -3.42 -7.04 37.84
CA ASN A 5 -4.53 -6.90 36.91
C ASN A 5 -4.00 -6.39 35.57
N GLY A 6 -3.13 -7.17 34.94
CA GLY A 6 -2.49 -6.87 33.67
C GLY A 6 -3.33 -7.42 32.53
N LEU A 7 -3.60 -6.58 31.51
CA LEU A 7 -4.18 -7.05 30.25
C LEU A 7 -3.38 -8.25 29.76
N THR A 8 -4.00 -9.44 29.76
CA THR A 8 -3.40 -10.62 29.15
C THR A 8 -3.62 -10.49 27.64
N LEU A 9 -2.56 -10.24 26.88
CA LEU A 9 -2.63 -10.12 25.42
C LEU A 9 -2.96 -11.51 24.83
N ASN A 10 -4.17 -11.67 24.31
CA ASN A 10 -4.50 -12.84 23.50
C ASN A 10 -3.94 -12.63 22.08
N ALA A 11 -2.87 -13.36 21.76
CA ALA A 11 -2.19 -13.29 20.47
C ALA A 11 -2.80 -14.21 19.39
N GLU A 12 -3.62 -15.20 19.78
CA GLU A 12 -4.13 -16.25 18.88
C GLU A 12 -4.91 -15.66 17.71
N LYS A 13 -5.74 -14.64 17.98
CA LYS A 13 -6.49 -13.89 16.95
C LYS A 13 -5.58 -13.31 15.85
N TYR A 14 -4.41 -12.80 16.22
CA TYR A 14 -3.48 -12.20 15.25
C TYR A 14 -2.72 -13.27 14.48
N THR A 15 -2.34 -14.38 15.13
CA THR A 15 -1.70 -15.51 14.46
C THR A 15 -2.63 -16.15 13.42
N GLU A 16 -3.90 -16.35 13.76
CA GLU A 16 -4.91 -16.87 12.82
C GLU A 16 -5.12 -15.94 11.63
N TYR A 17 -5.17 -14.62 11.86
CA TYR A 17 -5.26 -13.63 10.79
C TYR A 17 -4.03 -13.69 9.86
N LEU A 18 -2.82 -13.72 10.43
CA LEU A 18 -1.57 -13.76 9.67
C LEU A 18 -1.40 -15.04 8.82
N GLN A 19 -2.08 -16.14 9.15
CA GLN A 19 -2.04 -17.36 8.33
C GLN A 19 -2.75 -17.20 6.98
N HIS A 20 -3.62 -16.20 6.84
CA HIS A 20 -4.48 -16.02 5.66
C HIS A 20 -4.10 -14.80 4.82
N ILE A 21 -3.04 -14.05 5.18
CA ILE A 21 -2.59 -12.91 4.39
C ILE A 21 -1.68 -13.35 3.25
N ASP A 22 -1.70 -12.60 2.15
CA ASP A 22 -0.59 -12.59 1.19
C ASP A 22 0.42 -11.51 1.64
N PRO A 23 1.63 -11.89 2.08
CA PRO A 23 2.63 -10.92 2.52
C PRO A 23 3.35 -10.23 1.35
N VAL A 24 3.12 -10.66 0.10
CA VAL A 24 3.78 -10.10 -1.08
C VAL A 24 3.19 -8.72 -1.40
N ARG A 25 4.05 -7.70 -1.42
CA ARG A 25 3.69 -6.39 -1.93
C ARG A 25 3.99 -6.29 -3.41
N VAL A 26 2.94 -6.14 -4.22
CA VAL A 26 3.06 -5.80 -5.65
C VAL A 26 3.18 -4.29 -5.78
N ASN A 27 4.14 -3.81 -6.57
CA ASN A 27 4.34 -2.38 -6.79
C ASN A 27 4.26 -2.08 -8.28
N GLY A 28 3.76 -0.89 -8.59
CA GLY A 28 3.75 -0.36 -9.95
C GLY A 28 5.08 0.27 -10.30
N LYS A 29 5.27 0.51 -11.60
CA LYS A 29 6.41 1.29 -12.09
C LYS A 29 5.91 2.54 -12.79
N VAL A 30 6.37 3.70 -12.32
CA VAL A 30 6.16 4.96 -13.04
C VAL A 30 6.87 4.87 -14.39
N THR A 31 6.10 5.05 -15.45
CA THR A 31 6.58 4.99 -16.84
C THR A 31 6.76 6.37 -17.44
N GLN A 32 5.94 7.34 -17.04
CA GLN A 32 5.99 8.69 -17.56
C GLN A 32 5.40 9.70 -16.59
N VAL A 33 5.92 10.92 -16.60
CA VAL A 33 5.35 12.07 -15.90
C VAL A 33 4.85 13.07 -16.95
N ILE A 34 3.60 13.50 -16.83
CA ILE A 34 2.93 14.42 -17.78
C ILE A 34 2.31 15.57 -16.98
N GLY A 35 3.05 16.67 -16.84
CA GLY A 35 2.58 17.80 -16.05
C GLY A 35 2.34 17.40 -14.59
N LEU A 36 1.07 17.40 -14.16
CA LEU A 36 0.64 17.00 -12.81
C LEU A 36 0.20 15.55 -12.71
N THR A 37 0.07 14.84 -13.82
CA THR A 37 -0.32 13.42 -13.84
C THR A 37 0.90 12.53 -14.07
N VAL A 38 0.80 11.31 -13.58
CA VAL A 38 1.82 10.27 -13.72
C VAL A 38 1.14 9.07 -14.35
N GLU A 39 1.79 8.45 -15.33
CA GLU A 39 1.38 7.15 -15.86
C GLU A 39 2.27 6.06 -15.26
N SER A 40 1.65 4.94 -14.92
CA SER A 40 2.29 3.78 -14.32
C SER A 40 1.79 2.47 -14.93
N GLU A 41 2.65 1.46 -14.89
CA GLU A 41 2.32 0.08 -15.23
C GLU A 41 2.18 -0.75 -13.96
N GLY A 42 1.01 -1.37 -13.79
CA GLY A 42 0.62 -2.15 -12.61
C GLY A 42 0.62 -1.35 -11.29
N PRO A 43 0.28 -1.99 -10.15
CA PRO A 43 -0.60 -3.15 -10.07
C PRO A 43 -2.02 -2.78 -10.53
N ASP A 44 -2.95 -3.73 -10.43
CA ASP A 44 -4.37 -3.39 -10.53
C ASP A 44 -4.69 -2.32 -9.48
N ALA A 45 -5.38 -1.27 -9.92
CA ALA A 45 -5.80 -0.17 -9.06
C ALA A 45 -7.21 0.27 -9.43
N SER A 46 -7.88 0.98 -8.52
CA SER A 46 -9.21 1.56 -8.77
C SER A 46 -9.16 3.09 -8.82
N ILE A 47 -10.03 3.72 -9.62
CA ILE A 47 -10.19 5.19 -9.57
C ILE A 47 -10.58 5.60 -8.15
N GLY A 48 -9.92 6.64 -7.63
CA GLY A 48 -10.08 7.11 -6.26
C GLY A 48 -9.19 6.41 -5.23
N GLU A 49 -8.43 5.39 -5.65
CA GLU A 49 -7.43 4.77 -4.79
C GLU A 49 -6.26 5.72 -4.55
N VAL A 50 -5.88 5.85 -3.28
CA VAL A 50 -4.72 6.66 -2.88
C VAL A 50 -3.49 5.78 -2.82
N CYS A 51 -2.44 6.18 -3.53
CA CYS A 51 -1.18 5.47 -3.59
C CYS A 51 0.00 6.37 -3.21
N HIS A 52 1.17 5.74 -3.09
CA HIS A 52 2.42 6.44 -2.85
C HIS A 52 3.37 6.26 -4.03
N ILE A 53 3.92 7.35 -4.54
CA ILE A 53 4.98 7.36 -5.54
C ILE A 53 6.30 7.52 -4.82
N TYR A 54 7.20 6.55 -5.01
CA TYR A 54 8.52 6.50 -4.35
C TYR A 54 9.63 7.02 -5.28
N PRO A 55 10.27 8.16 -4.98
CA PRO A 55 11.37 8.67 -5.78
C PRO A 55 12.64 7.84 -5.60
N SER A 56 13.40 7.63 -6.69
CA SER A 56 14.62 6.81 -6.70
C SER A 56 15.73 7.26 -5.75
N LYS A 57 15.70 8.52 -5.26
CA LYS A 57 16.77 9.13 -4.44
C LYS A 57 16.46 9.22 -2.95
N GLY A 58 15.54 8.41 -2.43
CA GLY A 58 15.26 8.33 -0.99
C GLY A 58 14.57 9.58 -0.43
N HIS A 59 13.89 10.34 -1.29
CA HIS A 59 12.97 11.39 -0.85
C HIS A 59 11.71 10.77 -0.24
N GLU A 60 11.01 11.58 0.56
CA GLU A 60 9.69 11.20 1.10
C GLU A 60 8.74 10.77 -0.02
N PRO A 61 7.95 9.70 0.19
CA PRO A 61 6.96 9.27 -0.79
C PRO A 61 5.90 10.35 -1.03
N LEU A 62 5.49 10.52 -2.29
CA LEU A 62 4.42 11.45 -2.63
C LEU A 62 3.08 10.72 -2.60
N MET A 63 2.07 11.30 -1.94
CA MET A 63 0.70 10.84 -2.07
C MET A 63 0.14 11.21 -3.45
N ALA A 64 -0.53 10.26 -4.08
CA ALA A 64 -1.22 10.44 -5.34
C ALA A 64 -2.57 9.71 -5.29
N GLU A 65 -3.46 10.04 -6.22
CA GLU A 65 -4.75 9.41 -6.40
C GLU A 65 -4.87 8.91 -7.84
N VAL A 66 -5.42 7.72 -8.02
CA VAL A 66 -5.73 7.19 -9.35
C VAL A 66 -6.93 7.94 -9.91
N VAL A 67 -6.70 8.74 -10.96
CA VAL A 67 -7.72 9.59 -11.57
C VAL A 67 -8.34 9.00 -12.85
N GLY A 68 -7.78 7.92 -13.38
CA GLY A 68 -8.24 7.29 -14.61
C GLY A 68 -7.31 6.17 -15.08
N PHE A 69 -7.64 5.58 -16.22
CA PHE A 69 -6.83 4.56 -16.88
C PHE A 69 -6.75 4.84 -18.38
N ARG A 70 -5.64 4.49 -19.00
CA ARG A 70 -5.44 4.61 -20.45
C ARG A 70 -4.56 3.49 -20.98
N ASP A 71 -5.00 2.78 -22.02
CA ASP A 71 -4.22 1.72 -22.68
C ASP A 71 -3.69 0.63 -21.71
N ASN A 72 -4.52 0.23 -20.71
CA ASN A 72 -4.16 -0.66 -19.58
C ASN A 72 -3.07 -0.12 -18.64
N ARG A 73 -2.85 1.19 -18.62
CA ARG A 73 -1.99 1.90 -17.67
C ARG A 73 -2.84 2.67 -16.67
N VAL A 74 -2.28 2.85 -15.48
CA VAL A 74 -2.84 3.59 -14.35
C VAL A 74 -2.22 4.97 -14.30
#